data_AF-A0A6B3HAN2-F1
#
_entry.id   AF-A0A6B3HAN2-F1
#
_cell.length_a   1.000
_cell.length_b   1.000
_cell.length_c   1.000
_cell.angle_alpha   90.00
_cell.angle_beta   90.00
_cell.angle_gamma   90.00
#
_symmetry.space_group_name_H-M   'P 1'
#
loop_
_entity.id
_entity.type
_entity.pdbx_description
1 polymer ?
#
loop_
_entity_poly.entity_id
_entity_poly.type
_entity_poly.pdbx_seq_one_letter_code
_entity_poly.pdbx_strand_id
1 'polypeptide(L)'
;RYLDHLLSPRFGRTLAVQTASGKLVALGHLLWDGDETEVALLVEDDWQRRGIGSELLGRLVQLAEEAGCDSVYAVTQSRNTGMVAAMRALELPLDYQIEEGTLVITARLTRATDERSARPSGRTAEPAAPAERARR
;
A
#
# COMPACT_ATOMS: atom_id res chain seq x y z
N ARG A 1 9.67 5.77 27.07
CA ARG A 1 8.45 4.96 27.31
C ARG A 1 7.38 5.13 26.24
N TYR A 2 6.93 6.35 25.89
CA TYR A 2 6.02 6.57 24.75
C TYR A 2 6.73 6.39 23.39
N LEU A 3 7.94 6.96 23.27
CA LEU A 3 8.77 6.83 22.06
C LEU A 3 9.13 5.36 21.75
N ASP A 4 9.51 4.58 22.76
CA ASP A 4 9.84 3.15 22.60
C ASP A 4 8.63 2.31 22.17
N HIS A 5 7.42 2.78 22.47
CA HIS A 5 6.18 2.15 22.06
C HIS A 5 5.89 2.45 20.59
N LEU A 6 5.97 3.72 20.17
CA LEU A 6 5.82 4.11 18.75
C LEU A 6 6.90 3.48 17.85
N LEU A 7 8.12 3.38 18.35
CA LEU A 7 9.26 2.81 17.61
C LEU A 7 9.37 1.28 17.78
N SER A 8 8.50 0.66 18.57
CA SER A 8 8.51 -0.79 18.71
C SER A 8 7.99 -1.42 17.40
N PRO A 9 8.69 -2.42 16.84
CA PRO A 9 8.26 -3.11 15.62
C PRO A 9 6.88 -3.76 15.68
N ARG A 10 6.31 -3.88 16.89
CA ARG A 10 4.94 -4.38 17.10
C ARG A 10 3.86 -3.38 16.70
N PHE A 11 4.18 -2.08 16.70
CA PHE A 11 3.22 -1.00 16.48
C PHE A 11 3.52 -0.23 15.20
N GLY A 12 4.63 -0.53 14.52
CA GLY A 12 4.97 0.10 13.26
C GLY A 12 6.34 -0.23 12.69
N ARG A 13 6.63 0.34 11.53
CA ARG A 13 7.95 0.36 10.89
C ARG A 13 8.32 1.80 10.53
N THR A 14 9.58 2.17 10.76
CA THR A 14 10.10 3.48 10.39
C THR A 14 11.18 3.34 9.34
N LEU A 15 11.04 4.10 8.25
CA LEU A 15 12.06 4.25 7.22
C LEU A 15 12.67 5.65 7.32
N ALA A 16 13.98 5.72 7.11
CA ALA A 16 14.76 6.94 7.18
C ALA A 16 15.56 7.12 5.88
N VAL A 17 15.55 8.34 5.33
CA VAL A 17 16.36 8.70 4.17
C VAL A 17 17.50 9.58 4.64
N GLN A 18 18.71 9.13 4.37
CA GLN A 18 19.93 9.86 4.66
C GLN A 18 20.65 10.21 3.37
N THR A 19 21.26 11.40 3.35
CA THR A 19 22.21 11.79 2.31
C THR A 19 23.50 10.97 2.41
N ALA A 20 24.36 11.06 1.39
CA ALA A 20 25.66 10.40 1.40
C ALA A 20 26.56 10.84 2.58
N SER A 21 26.35 12.04 3.13
CA SER A 21 27.05 12.54 4.32
C SER A 21 26.45 12.07 5.64
N GLY A 22 25.37 11.30 5.63
CA GLY A 22 24.67 10.82 6.82
C GLY A 22 23.63 11.80 7.37
N LYS A 23 23.38 12.95 6.73
CA LYS A 23 22.28 13.85 7.14
C LYS A 23 20.93 13.18 6.86
N LEU A 24 20.09 13.04 7.89
CA LEU A 24 18.69 12.63 7.76
C LEU A 24 17.87 13.74 7.08
N VAL A 25 17.15 13.41 6.02
CA VAL A 25 16.38 14.38 5.21
C VAL A 25 14.93 14.01 5.02
N ALA A 26 14.55 12.77 5.32
CA ALA A 26 13.16 12.35 5.38
C ALA A 26 12.96 11.17 6.33
N LEU A 27 11.75 11.08 6.86
CA LEU A 27 11.25 9.96 7.64
C LEU A 27 9.88 9.54 7.09
N GLY A 28 9.63 8.25 7.12
CA GLY A 28 8.32 7.68 6.90
C GLY A 28 8.02 6.65 7.97
N HIS A 29 6.78 6.61 8.44
CA HIS A 29 6.35 5.69 9.48
C HIS A 29 5.05 5.02 9.05
N LEU A 30 5.04 3.69 9.12
CA LEU A 30 3.86 2.87 9.00
C LEU A 30 3.48 2.44 10.42
N LEU A 31 2.27 2.74 10.85
CA LEU A 31 1.73 2.36 12.15
C LEU A 31 0.63 1.33 11.98
N TRP A 32 0.56 0.38 12.91
CA TRP A 32 -0.50 -0.63 12.96
C TRP A 32 -1.23 -0.54 14.31
N ASP A 33 -2.55 -0.45 14.26
CA ASP A 33 -3.42 -0.55 15.43
C ASP A 33 -4.66 -1.38 15.08
N GLY A 34 -4.71 -2.63 15.56
CA GLY A 34 -5.74 -3.58 15.15
C GLY A 34 -5.72 -3.83 13.64
N ASP A 35 -6.84 -3.58 12.97
CA ASP A 35 -6.99 -3.71 11.51
C ASP A 35 -6.64 -2.40 10.77
N GLU A 36 -6.33 -1.34 11.51
CA GLU A 36 -5.97 -0.03 10.95
C GLU A 36 -4.47 0.04 10.66
N THR A 37 -4.14 0.60 9.49
CA THR A 37 -2.76 0.82 9.07
C THR A 37 -2.61 2.25 8.58
N GLU A 38 -1.85 3.06 9.31
CA GLU A 38 -1.63 4.48 9.02
C GLU A 38 -0.22 4.73 8.48
N VAL A 39 -0.08 5.65 7.53
CA VAL A 39 1.21 6.14 7.06
C VAL A 39 1.39 7.63 7.32
N ALA A 40 2.54 7.97 7.90
CA ALA A 40 2.99 9.34 8.12
C ALA A 40 4.33 9.59 7.42
N LEU A 41 4.48 10.75 6.77
CA LEU A 41 5.69 11.13 6.04
C LEU A 41 6.15 12.54 6.44
N LEU A 42 7.46 12.71 6.55
CA LEU A 42 8.11 14.00 6.75
C LEU A 42 9.32 14.09 5.82
N VAL A 43 9.41 15.17 5.04
CA VAL A 43 10.55 15.44 4.14
C VAL A 43 10.99 16.88 4.38
N GLU A 44 12.28 17.10 4.63
CA GLU A 44 12.83 18.45 4.75
C GLU A 44 12.50 19.28 3.50
N ASP A 45 12.17 20.55 3.69
CA ASP A 45 11.65 21.43 2.62
C ASP A 45 12.57 21.49 1.39
N ASP A 46 13.89 21.57 1.59
CA ASP A 46 14.90 21.59 0.52
C ASP A 46 14.94 20.31 -0.33
N TRP A 47 14.39 19.23 0.21
CA TRP A 47 14.36 17.88 -0.35
C TRP A 47 12.98 17.48 -0.89
N GLN A 48 11.96 18.32 -0.69
CA GLN A 48 10.63 18.09 -1.24
C GLN A 48 10.61 18.20 -2.77
N ARG A 49 9.56 17.61 -3.39
CA ARG A 49 9.36 17.57 -4.86
C ARG A 49 10.48 16.88 -5.66
N ARG A 50 11.30 16.06 -5.01
CA ARG A 50 12.35 15.22 -5.62
C ARG A 50 11.99 13.72 -5.67
N GLY A 51 10.72 13.39 -5.42
CA GLY A 51 10.23 12.00 -5.38
C GLY A 51 10.49 11.23 -4.08
N ILE A 52 11.21 11.82 -3.11
CA ILE A 52 11.56 11.14 -1.84
C ILE A 52 10.33 10.67 -1.05
N GLY A 53 9.31 11.51 -0.95
CA GLY A 53 8.06 11.15 -0.26
C GLY A 53 7.34 9.98 -0.93
N SER A 54 7.25 9.98 -2.27
CA SER A 54 6.64 8.90 -3.04
C SER A 54 7.42 7.58 -2.91
N GLU A 55 8.75 7.63 -2.96
CA GLU A 55 9.60 6.45 -2.78
C GLU A 55 9.45 5.86 -1.36
N LEU A 56 9.45 6.72 -0.33
CA LEU A 56 9.20 6.28 1.04
C LEU A 56 7.82 5.64 1.17
N LEU A 57 6.79 6.29 0.62
CA LEU A 57 5.42 5.78 0.67
C LEU A 57 5.29 4.42 -0.01
N GLY A 58 5.84 4.26 -1.22
CA GLY A 58 5.81 2.99 -1.94
C GLY A 58 6.46 1.86 -1.14
N ARG A 59 7.60 2.12 -0.49
CA ARG A 59 8.24 1.12 0.38
C ARG A 59 7.41 0.79 1.61
N LEU A 60 6.78 1.78 2.24
CA LEU A 60 5.92 1.54 3.41
C LEU A 60 4.67 0.74 3.01
N VAL A 61 4.08 1.04 1.86
CA VAL A 61 2.95 0.27 1.31
C VAL A 61 3.36 -1.17 1.04
N GLN A 62 4.52 -1.42 0.44
CA GLN A 62 5.03 -2.78 0.25
C GLN A 62 5.18 -3.51 1.61
N LEU A 63 5.68 -2.84 2.65
CA LEU A 63 5.79 -3.43 3.99
C LEU A 63 4.41 -3.74 4.61
N ALA A 64 3.37 -2.96 4.28
CA ALA A 64 1.99 -3.22 4.69
C ALA A 64 1.38 -4.41 3.94
N GLU A 65 1.64 -4.52 2.63
CA GLU A 65 1.23 -5.66 1.81
C GLU A 65 1.86 -6.97 2.32
N GLU A 66 3.17 -6.94 2.61
CA GLU A 66 3.89 -8.08 3.20
C GLU A 66 3.36 -8.47 4.58
N ALA A 67 2.83 -7.50 5.34
CA ALA A 67 2.18 -7.73 6.63
C ALA A 67 0.74 -8.23 6.50
N GLY A 68 0.17 -8.26 5.29
CA GLY A 68 -1.19 -8.71 5.02
C GLY A 68 -2.27 -7.68 5.33
N CYS A 69 -1.93 -6.39 5.37
CA CYS A 69 -2.89 -5.30 5.56
C CYS A 69 -3.81 -5.18 4.33
N ASP A 70 -5.10 -4.89 4.55
CA ASP A 70 -6.07 -4.70 3.47
C ASP A 70 -6.05 -3.27 2.88
N SER A 71 -5.58 -2.30 3.66
CA SER A 71 -5.50 -0.89 3.24
C SER A 71 -4.44 -0.13 4.05
N VAL A 72 -3.97 0.98 3.51
CA VAL A 72 -3.17 1.99 4.23
C VAL A 72 -3.86 3.34 4.11
N TYR A 73 -3.97 4.09 5.19
CA TYR A 73 -4.49 5.46 5.13
C TYR A 73 -3.49 6.50 5.62
N ALA A 74 -3.68 7.74 5.18
CA ALA A 74 -2.95 8.90 5.66
C ALA A 74 -3.94 9.97 6.10
N VAL A 75 -3.74 10.53 7.31
CA VAL A 75 -4.47 11.70 7.79
C VAL A 75 -3.63 12.94 7.51
N THR A 76 -4.20 13.92 6.83
CA THR A 76 -3.48 15.15 6.50
C THR A 76 -4.40 16.35 6.42
N GLN A 77 -3.83 17.56 6.34
CA GLN A 77 -4.61 18.75 6.05
C GLN A 77 -5.08 18.70 4.58
N SER A 78 -6.34 19.05 4.31
CA SER A 78 -6.90 19.08 2.94
C SER A 78 -6.08 19.91 1.93
N ARG A 79 -5.34 20.92 2.42
CA ARG A 79 -4.40 21.73 1.61
C ARG A 79 -3.05 21.06 1.32
N ASN A 80 -2.76 19.89 1.90
CA ASN A 80 -1.49 19.18 1.72
C ASN A 80 -1.48 18.45 0.37
N THR A 81 -1.23 19.20 -0.70
CA THR A 81 -1.14 18.68 -2.06
C THR A 81 0.01 17.71 -2.25
N GLY A 82 1.06 17.80 -1.43
CA GLY A 82 2.21 16.87 -1.47
C GLY A 82 1.81 15.45 -1.10
N MET A 83 1.06 15.28 0.00
CA MET A 83 0.54 13.97 0.41
C MET A 83 -0.46 13.42 -0.62
N VAL A 84 -1.37 14.24 -1.14
CA VAL A 84 -2.33 13.83 -2.18
C VAL A 84 -1.61 13.34 -3.43
N ALA A 85 -0.57 14.05 -3.87
CA ALA A 85 0.24 13.65 -5.01
C ALA A 85 1.00 12.34 -4.75
N ALA A 86 1.58 12.17 -3.55
CA ALA A 86 2.28 10.95 -3.17
C ALA A 86 1.34 9.74 -3.18
N MET A 87 0.16 9.85 -2.57
CA MET A 87 -0.84 8.77 -2.55
C MET A 87 -1.34 8.42 -3.96
N ARG A 88 -1.59 9.43 -4.82
CA ARG A 88 -1.99 9.19 -6.21
C ARG A 88 -0.92 8.46 -7.03
N ALA A 89 0.35 8.69 -6.73
CA ALA A 89 1.46 8.04 -7.42
C ALA A 89 1.59 6.54 -7.11
N LEU A 90 0.84 6.02 -6.12
CA LEU A 90 0.76 4.58 -5.86
C LEU A 90 -0.03 3.83 -6.94
N GLU A 91 -0.86 4.53 -7.72
CA GLU A 91 -1.74 3.93 -8.74
C GLU A 91 -2.68 2.83 -8.18
N LEU A 92 -2.96 2.89 -6.88
CA LEU A 92 -3.92 2.05 -6.17
C LEU A 92 -5.30 2.70 -6.12
N PRO A 93 -6.39 1.93 -5.91
CA PRO A 93 -7.70 2.51 -5.65
C PRO A 93 -7.67 3.38 -4.38
N LEU A 94 -8.09 4.64 -4.52
CA LEU A 94 -8.08 5.62 -3.43
C LEU A 94 -9.49 6.05 -3.03
N ASP A 95 -9.78 5.99 -1.74
CA ASP A 95 -10.94 6.61 -1.11
C ASP A 95 -10.53 7.92 -0.42
N TYR A 96 -11.39 8.95 -0.46
CA TYR A 96 -11.13 10.26 0.13
C TYR A 96 -12.29 10.65 1.07
N GLN A 97 -11.95 11.09 2.29
CA GLN A 97 -12.91 11.62 3.26
C GLN A 97 -12.41 12.96 3.79
N ILE A 98 -13.27 13.98 3.81
CA ILE A 98 -12.90 15.33 4.29
C ILE A 98 -13.86 15.75 5.39
N GLU A 99 -13.29 16.10 6.56
CA GLU A 99 -14.03 16.64 7.70
C GLU A 99 -13.22 17.79 8.32
N GLU A 100 -13.87 18.95 8.51
CA GLU A 100 -13.29 20.13 9.17
C GLU A 100 -11.90 20.56 8.65
N GLY A 101 -11.65 20.37 7.34
CA GLY A 101 -10.38 20.73 6.72
C GLY A 101 -9.27 19.67 6.86
N THR A 102 -9.54 18.56 7.55
CA THR A 102 -8.74 17.33 7.56
C THR A 102 -9.17 16.44 6.40
N LEU A 103 -8.21 15.81 5.75
CA LEU A 103 -8.38 14.86 4.66
C LEU A 103 -7.80 13.52 5.08
N VAL A 104 -8.61 12.47 5.02
CA VAL A 104 -8.18 11.08 5.09
C VAL A 104 -8.13 10.53 3.67
N ILE A 105 -6.98 9.99 3.28
CA ILE A 105 -6.78 9.30 2.00
C ILE A 105 -6.49 7.85 2.31
N THR A 106 -7.30 6.93 1.78
CA THR A 106 -7.12 5.48 1.99
C THR A 106 -6.80 4.80 0.68
N ALA A 107 -5.67 4.10 0.63
CA ALA A 107 -5.29 3.23 -0.48
C ALA A 107 -5.67 1.78 -0.17
N ARG A 108 -6.42 1.15 -1.07
CA ARG A 108 -6.74 -0.28 -0.99
C ARG A 108 -5.57 -1.12 -1.50
N LEU A 109 -5.10 -2.06 -0.70
CA LEU A 109 -4.00 -2.95 -1.08
C LEU A 109 -4.55 -4.20 -1.75
N THR A 110 -3.81 -4.72 -2.74
CA THR A 110 -4.20 -5.98 -3.36
C THR A 110 -3.65 -7.11 -2.51
N ARG A 111 -4.52 -7.93 -1.92
CA ARG A 111 -4.09 -9.10 -1.18
C ARG A 111 -3.44 -10.08 -2.16
N ALA A 112 -2.17 -10.40 -1.97
CA ALA A 112 -1.41 -11.33 -2.81
C ALA A 112 -1.98 -12.77 -2.90
N THR A 113 -3.15 -13.04 -2.30
CA THR A 113 -3.85 -14.33 -2.37
C THR A 113 -4.78 -14.50 -3.58
N ASP A 114 -5.14 -13.44 -4.32
CA ASP A 114 -6.12 -13.58 -5.42
C ASP A 114 -5.55 -14.30 -6.67
N GLU A 115 -4.23 -14.27 -6.90
CA GLU A 115 -3.65 -14.91 -8.09
C GLU A 115 -3.50 -16.44 -7.99
N ARG A 116 -3.48 -17.01 -6.78
CA ARG A 116 -3.31 -18.47 -6.61
C ARG A 116 -4.60 -19.27 -6.71
N SER A 117 -5.76 -18.61 -6.53
CA SER A 117 -7.09 -19.21 -6.68
C SER A 117 -7.59 -19.17 -8.13
N ALA A 118 -7.07 -18.25 -8.95
CA ALA A 118 -7.49 -18.05 -10.34
C ALA A 118 -6.83 -19.01 -11.36
N ARG A 119 -6.29 -20.16 -10.94
CA ARG A 119 -5.99 -21.25 -11.89
C ARG A 119 -7.28 -22.05 -12.11
N PRO A 120 -7.89 -22.00 -13.31
CA PRO A 120 -9.05 -22.85 -13.58
C PRO A 120 -8.56 -24.30 -13.55
N SER A 121 -9.08 -25.06 -12.60
CA SER A 121 -9.00 -26.51 -12.61
C SER A 121 -9.52 -26.99 -13.96
N GLY A 122 -8.63 -27.62 -14.73
CA GLY A 122 -8.94 -28.13 -16.05
C GLY A 122 -10.16 -29.03 -15.99
N ARG A 123 -11.25 -28.56 -16.61
CA ARG A 123 -12.35 -29.42 -17.03
C ARG A 123 -11.77 -30.32 -18.13
N THR A 124 -11.52 -31.58 -17.82
CA THR A 124 -11.32 -32.60 -18.84
C THR A 124 -12.66 -32.75 -19.55
N ALA A 125 -12.82 -32.06 -20.68
CA ALA A 125 -13.89 -32.33 -21.62
C ALA A 125 -13.58 -33.67 -22.28
N GLU A 126 -14.40 -34.68 -21.96
CA GLU A 126 -14.41 -35.96 -22.66
C GLU A 126 -14.91 -35.72 -24.10
N PRO A 127 -14.17 -36.14 -25.14
CA PRO A 127 -14.60 -35.93 -26.52
C PRO A 127 -15.67 -36.95 -26.92
N ALA A 128 -16.82 -36.45 -27.33
CA ALA A 128 -17.84 -37.21 -28.05
C ALA A 128 -17.49 -37.33 -29.53
N ALA A 129 -17.40 -38.55 -30.07
CA ALA A 129 -17.56 -38.90 -31.49
C ALA A 129 -17.58 -40.43 -31.69
N PRO A 130 -18.08 -40.98 -32.81
CA PRO A 130 -19.28 -40.60 -33.56
C PRO A 130 -20.22 -41.82 -33.81
N ALA A 131 -21.47 -41.53 -34.18
CA ALA A 131 -22.39 -42.53 -34.73
C ALA A 131 -22.17 -42.67 -36.25
N GLU A 132 -21.86 -43.87 -36.75
CA GLU A 132 -21.90 -44.15 -38.18
C GLU A 132 -22.35 -45.59 -38.53
N ARG A 133 -23.46 -45.64 -39.29
CA ARG A 133 -23.91 -46.63 -40.29
C ARG A 133 -24.47 -48.01 -39.91
N ALA A 134 -25.81 -48.06 -40.06
CA ALA A 134 -26.58 -49.00 -40.89
C ALA A 134 -25.84 -50.15 -41.61
N ARG A 135 -26.16 -51.40 -41.21
CA ARG A 135 -26.46 -52.64 -41.97
C ARG A 135 -27.05 -53.59 -40.89
N ARG A 136 -28.16 -54.31 -40.97
CA ARG A 136 -29.02 -54.89 -41.99
C ARG A 136 -30.42 -55.05 -41.40
#